data_AF-A0A1Y2FJL0-F1
#
_entry.id   AF-A0A1Y2FJL0-F1
#
_cell.length_a   1.000
_cell.length_b   1.000
_cell.length_c   1.000
_cell.angle_alpha   90.00
_cell.angle_beta   90.00
_cell.angle_gamma   90.00
#
_symmetry.space_group_name_H-M   'P 1'
#
loop_
_entity.id
_entity.type
_entity.pdbx_description
1 polymer ?
#
loop_
_entity_poly.entity_id
_entity_poly.type
_entity_poly.pdbx_seq_one_letter_code
_entity_poly.pdbx_strand_id
1 'polypeptide(L)'
;MVSLTSAISSSLAYERGNGASVYNAAVSETYTIGSVPHGGYILSIITQAALQYQKASSPHHDPAHLSADFLKPSSVGACQVEISTFTQTQRWTRLDVALYQYTTPGDLSTPRILKVRGSLMFTTLPPLLAPAPPSKEHVTVLPHTPIPEARICPLKIHPSQCEKGELYRSARFSKECAWSEKVGVLGSKDEEGRGRLSWGAWWEMSEEADDVRSNVALVPFFADQFRNGVELLEGEHSPGLSWFPTLTFSLQFISRFPLAAIPTLPHSKPAPRTVGLYSTTKFSSEGRHDITVEVWSAPSGLGEKVEVGSDEWRKEAQILGVSTQMALTLPFEINQRQGRL
;
A
#
# COMPACT_ATOMS: atom_id res chain seq x y z
N MET A 1 -7.21 19.36 7.37
CA MET A 1 -6.80 17.98 7.16
C MET A 1 -7.66 17.41 6.05
N VAL A 2 -7.06 16.66 5.13
CA VAL A 2 -7.73 16.08 3.97
C VAL A 2 -7.50 14.58 4.08
N SER A 3 -8.55 13.84 4.44
CA SER A 3 -8.45 12.37 4.56
C SER A 3 -8.01 11.72 3.26
N LEU A 4 -7.29 10.60 3.36
CA LEU A 4 -6.79 9.86 2.20
C LEU A 4 -7.96 9.33 1.38
N THR A 5 -9.00 8.86 2.05
CA THR A 5 -10.26 8.37 1.45
C THR A 5 -10.93 9.44 0.60
N SER A 6 -10.97 10.69 1.08
CA SER A 6 -11.47 11.80 0.26
C SER A 6 -10.52 12.13 -0.90
N ALA A 7 -9.20 12.06 -0.67
CA ALA A 7 -8.18 12.41 -1.65
C ALA A 7 -8.01 11.39 -2.79
N ILE A 8 -8.46 10.14 -2.61
CA ILE A 8 -8.46 9.11 -3.66
C ILE A 8 -9.80 9.01 -4.39
N SER A 9 -10.76 9.85 -4.04
CA SER A 9 -12.08 9.83 -4.66
C SER A 9 -11.98 10.09 -6.17
N SER A 10 -12.86 9.42 -6.91
CA SER A 10 -12.96 9.52 -8.35
C SER A 10 -14.43 9.42 -8.76
N SER A 11 -14.75 9.92 -9.94
CA SER A 11 -16.11 9.89 -10.49
C SER A 11 -16.05 9.49 -11.96
N LEU A 12 -16.97 8.62 -12.40
CA LEU A 12 -17.13 8.30 -13.81
C LEU A 12 -17.37 9.59 -14.61
N ALA A 13 -16.54 9.83 -15.62
CA ALA A 13 -16.62 10.98 -16.50
C ALA A 13 -17.40 10.62 -17.77
N TYR A 14 -16.98 9.56 -18.46
CA TYR A 14 -17.60 9.07 -19.67
C TYR A 14 -17.11 7.66 -20.02
N GLU A 15 -17.87 6.97 -20.86
CA GLU A 15 -17.47 5.73 -21.50
C GLU A 15 -16.99 5.99 -22.92
N ARG A 16 -15.99 5.22 -23.36
CA ARG A 16 -15.46 5.26 -24.71
C ARG A 16 -16.15 4.20 -25.56
N GLY A 17 -16.26 4.45 -26.87
CA GLY A 17 -16.86 3.50 -27.81
C GLY A 17 -16.12 2.15 -27.93
N ASN A 18 -14.91 2.02 -27.35
CA ASN A 18 -14.17 0.77 -27.25
C ASN A 18 -14.44 -0.02 -25.95
N GLY A 19 -15.43 0.41 -25.14
CA GLY A 19 -15.78 -0.22 -23.87
C GLY A 19 -14.93 0.20 -22.67
N ALA A 20 -13.98 1.13 -22.83
CA ALA A 20 -13.23 1.68 -21.71
C ALA A 20 -14.04 2.75 -20.96
N SER A 21 -13.99 2.75 -19.63
CA SER A 21 -14.55 3.80 -18.77
C SER A 21 -13.44 4.76 -18.33
N VAL A 22 -13.73 6.05 -18.35
CA VAL A 22 -12.81 7.11 -17.90
C VAL A 22 -13.35 7.74 -16.62
N TYR A 23 -12.53 7.77 -15.57
CA TYR A 23 -12.83 8.37 -14.28
C TYR A 23 -12.00 9.63 -14.08
N ASN A 24 -12.65 10.72 -13.68
CA ASN A 24 -11.96 11.94 -13.25
C ASN A 24 -11.55 11.80 -11.77
N ALA A 25 -10.34 12.26 -11.46
CA ALA A 25 -9.82 12.38 -10.10
C ALA A 25 -8.89 13.60 -10.01
N ALA A 26 -8.44 13.93 -8.80
CA ALA A 26 -7.48 14.99 -8.56
C ALA A 26 -6.35 14.50 -7.65
N VAL A 27 -5.12 14.75 -8.05
CA VAL A 27 -3.92 14.46 -7.28
C VAL A 27 -3.69 15.59 -6.29
N SER A 28 -3.88 15.31 -5.00
CA SER A 28 -3.71 16.27 -3.92
C SER A 28 -2.24 16.56 -3.61
N GLU A 29 -1.92 17.82 -3.35
CA GLU A 29 -0.61 18.27 -2.86
C GLU A 29 -0.26 17.68 -1.48
N THR A 30 -1.27 17.39 -0.67
CA THR A 30 -1.09 16.80 0.67
C THR A 30 -0.33 15.48 0.59
N TYR A 31 -0.60 14.65 -0.42
CA TYR A 31 -0.02 13.30 -0.54
C TYR A 31 1.22 13.28 -1.45
N THR A 32 2.12 14.24 -1.24
CA THR A 32 3.39 14.36 -1.96
C THR A 32 4.60 14.09 -1.06
N ILE A 33 5.67 13.58 -1.67
CA ILE A 33 7.03 13.55 -1.11
C ILE A 33 7.85 14.59 -1.85
N GLY A 34 8.23 15.65 -1.15
CA GLY A 34 8.83 16.85 -1.71
C GLY A 34 7.86 17.55 -2.64
N SER A 35 8.07 17.38 -3.94
CA SER A 35 7.27 17.97 -5.01
C SER A 35 6.48 16.95 -5.82
N VAL A 36 6.72 15.66 -5.62
CA VAL A 36 6.16 14.58 -6.44
C VAL A 36 5.10 13.83 -5.63
N PRO A 37 3.90 13.56 -6.19
CA PRO A 37 2.90 12.69 -5.58
C PRO A 37 3.48 11.32 -5.21
N HIS A 38 3.12 10.84 -4.02
CA HIS A 38 3.54 9.53 -3.54
C HIS A 38 3.01 8.39 -4.44
N GLY A 39 3.84 7.39 -4.75
CA GLY A 39 3.50 6.32 -5.70
C GLY A 39 2.26 5.53 -5.27
N GLY A 40 2.22 5.07 -4.02
CA GLY A 40 1.11 4.34 -3.45
C GLY A 40 -0.18 5.17 -3.36
N TYR A 41 -0.08 6.50 -3.25
CA TYR A 41 -1.25 7.37 -3.31
C TYR A 41 -1.86 7.37 -4.72
N ILE A 42 -1.02 7.49 -5.76
CA ILE A 42 -1.46 7.38 -7.16
C ILE A 42 -2.10 6.00 -7.44
N LEU A 43 -1.50 4.93 -6.92
CA LEU A 43 -2.07 3.58 -7.05
C LEU A 43 -3.38 3.41 -6.28
N SER A 44 -3.58 4.15 -5.19
CA SER A 44 -4.84 4.16 -4.44
C SER A 44 -5.96 4.85 -5.24
N ILE A 45 -5.66 5.95 -5.95
CA ILE A 45 -6.61 6.59 -6.90
C ILE A 45 -7.04 5.59 -7.99
N ILE A 46 -6.08 4.89 -8.60
CA ILE A 46 -6.34 3.90 -9.65
C ILE A 46 -7.19 2.75 -9.09
N THR A 47 -6.83 2.24 -7.91
CA THR A 47 -7.55 1.15 -7.25
C THR A 47 -8.99 1.56 -6.90
N GLN A 48 -9.20 2.78 -6.41
CA GLN A 48 -10.54 3.31 -6.11
C GLN A 48 -11.42 3.41 -7.37
N ALA A 49 -10.89 3.93 -8.47
CA ALA A 49 -11.62 3.97 -9.75
C ALA A 49 -11.94 2.55 -10.27
N ALA A 50 -11.01 1.60 -10.13
CA ALA A 50 -11.21 0.21 -10.51
C ALA A 50 -12.28 -0.49 -9.67
N LEU A 51 -12.33 -0.25 -8.36
CA LEU A 51 -13.40 -0.76 -7.49
C LEU A 51 -14.77 -0.23 -7.91
N GLN A 52 -14.87 1.05 -8.27
CA GLN A 52 -16.12 1.63 -8.78
C GLN A 52 -16.55 0.98 -10.11
N TYR A 53 -15.62 0.86 -11.05
CA TYR A 53 -15.86 0.19 -12.34
C TYR A 53 -16.33 -1.25 -12.14
N GLN A 54 -15.64 -1.99 -11.28
CA GLN A 54 -15.90 -3.40 -11.05
C GLN A 54 -17.25 -3.63 -10.38
N LYS A 55 -17.63 -2.78 -9.42
CA LYS A 55 -18.94 -2.84 -8.76
C LYS A 55 -20.11 -2.72 -9.74
N ALA A 56 -19.92 -1.98 -10.84
CA ALA A 56 -20.95 -1.80 -11.87
C ALA A 56 -20.93 -2.89 -12.96
N SER A 57 -19.78 -3.55 -13.19
CA SER A 57 -19.54 -4.32 -14.41
C SER A 57 -19.31 -5.83 -14.23
N SER A 58 -19.08 -6.32 -13.00
CA SER A 58 -18.67 -7.72 -12.81
C SER A 58 -19.07 -8.29 -11.43
N PRO A 59 -19.28 -9.62 -11.32
CA PRO A 59 -19.53 -10.30 -10.04
C PRO A 59 -18.28 -10.43 -9.14
N HIS A 60 -17.07 -10.20 -9.67
CA HIS A 60 -15.84 -10.31 -8.91
C HIS A 60 -15.52 -8.97 -8.24
N HIS A 61 -15.77 -8.83 -6.94
CA HIS A 61 -15.64 -7.54 -6.25
C HIS A 61 -14.35 -7.37 -5.45
N ASP A 62 -13.62 -8.47 -5.20
CA ASP A 62 -12.43 -8.44 -4.35
C ASP A 62 -11.18 -8.25 -5.23
N PRO A 63 -10.40 -7.18 -5.06
CA PRO A 63 -9.11 -7.08 -5.74
C PRO A 63 -8.20 -8.20 -5.21
N ALA A 64 -7.48 -8.87 -6.11
CA ALA A 64 -6.56 -9.96 -5.80
C ALA A 64 -5.12 -9.58 -6.16
N HIS A 65 -4.93 -8.84 -7.24
CA HIS A 65 -3.61 -8.42 -7.68
C HIS A 65 -3.64 -7.05 -8.37
N LEU A 66 -2.62 -6.24 -8.12
CA LEU A 66 -2.31 -5.01 -8.83
C LEU A 66 -0.87 -5.11 -9.35
N SER A 67 -0.66 -4.82 -10.64
CA SER A 67 0.66 -4.58 -11.21
C SER A 67 0.67 -3.24 -11.92
N ALA A 68 1.75 -2.47 -11.78
CA ALA A 68 1.87 -1.15 -12.35
C ALA A 68 3.31 -0.79 -12.71
N ASP A 69 3.46 -0.08 -13.83
CA ASP A 69 4.68 0.55 -14.30
C ASP A 69 4.52 2.08 -14.22
N PHE A 70 5.45 2.73 -13.54
CA PHE A 70 5.53 4.18 -13.46
C PHE A 70 6.40 4.70 -14.60
N LEU A 71 5.73 5.28 -15.61
CA LEU A 71 6.39 5.72 -16.83
C LEU A 71 6.93 7.15 -16.71
N LYS A 72 6.22 8.00 -15.96
CA LYS A 72 6.61 9.39 -15.68
C LYS A 72 6.12 9.81 -14.28
N PRO A 73 6.86 10.71 -13.58
CA PRO A 73 6.38 11.31 -12.35
C PRO A 73 5.02 11.98 -12.56
N SER A 74 4.10 11.77 -11.62
CA SER A 74 2.82 12.48 -11.60
C SER A 74 3.03 13.91 -11.07
N SER A 75 2.05 14.77 -11.32
CA SER A 75 2.01 16.16 -10.83
C SER A 75 0.75 16.38 -9.99
N VAL A 76 0.72 17.41 -9.15
CA VAL A 76 -0.51 17.83 -8.46
C VAL A 76 -1.54 18.33 -9.47
N GLY A 77 -2.82 18.08 -9.23
CA GLY A 77 -3.93 18.56 -10.06
C GLY A 77 -4.73 17.45 -10.75
N ALA A 78 -5.51 17.83 -11.76
CA ALA A 78 -6.47 16.93 -12.40
C ALA A 78 -5.80 15.73 -13.09
N CYS A 79 -6.40 14.56 -12.98
CA CYS A 79 -6.00 13.35 -13.68
C CYS A 79 -7.21 12.55 -14.15
N GLN A 80 -6.97 11.63 -15.09
CA GLN A 80 -7.96 10.67 -15.55
C GLN A 80 -7.45 9.25 -15.38
N VAL A 81 -8.28 8.36 -14.85
CA VAL A 81 -8.04 6.92 -14.82
C VAL A 81 -8.90 6.28 -15.90
N GLU A 82 -8.25 5.67 -16.88
CA GLU A 82 -8.90 4.90 -17.95
C GLU A 82 -8.84 3.41 -17.61
N ILE A 83 -9.98 2.74 -17.69
CA ILE A 83 -10.16 1.35 -17.25
C ILE A 83 -10.91 0.59 -18.33
N SER A 84 -10.43 -0.59 -18.69
CA SER A 84 -11.13 -1.50 -19.60
C SER A 84 -11.02 -2.94 -19.14
N THR A 85 -12.08 -3.72 -19.30
CA THR A 85 -12.03 -5.17 -19.07
C THR A 85 -11.15 -5.82 -20.15
N PHE A 86 -10.02 -6.40 -19.74
CA PHE A 86 -9.16 -7.17 -20.62
C PHE A 86 -9.71 -8.59 -20.82
N THR A 87 -10.01 -9.27 -19.72
CA THR A 87 -10.64 -10.60 -19.72
C THR A 87 -11.60 -10.77 -18.55
N GLN A 88 -12.64 -11.56 -18.76
CA GLN A 88 -13.55 -12.01 -17.72
C GLN A 88 -13.79 -13.52 -17.89
N THR A 89 -13.54 -14.26 -16.82
CA THR A 89 -13.72 -15.71 -16.74
C THR A 89 -14.71 -16.04 -15.63
N GLN A 90 -14.93 -17.31 -15.31
CA GLN A 90 -15.79 -17.70 -14.19
C GLN A 90 -15.25 -17.29 -12.81
N ARG A 91 -13.93 -17.17 -12.65
CA ARG A 91 -13.27 -16.93 -11.35
C ARG A 91 -12.58 -15.59 -11.22
N TRP A 92 -12.25 -14.97 -12.35
CA TRP A 92 -11.39 -13.79 -12.40
C TRP A 92 -11.88 -12.80 -13.43
N THR A 93 -11.79 -11.51 -13.10
CA THR A 93 -11.83 -10.41 -14.06
C THR A 93 -10.47 -9.71 -14.03
N ARG A 94 -9.87 -9.52 -15.20
CA ARG A 94 -8.66 -8.71 -15.35
C ARG A 94 -9.01 -7.40 -16.04
N LEU A 95 -8.59 -6.30 -15.45
CA LEU A 95 -8.72 -4.95 -15.96
C LEU A 95 -7.36 -4.45 -16.42
N ASP A 96 -7.34 -3.78 -17.56
CA ASP A 96 -6.25 -2.88 -17.93
C ASP A 96 -6.56 -1.49 -17.37
N VAL A 97 -5.57 -0.86 -16.76
CA VAL A 97 -5.71 0.47 -16.16
C VAL A 97 -4.58 1.41 -16.59
N ALA A 98 -4.91 2.68 -16.74
CA ALA A 98 -3.96 3.71 -17.11
C ALA A 98 -4.33 5.05 -16.46
N LEU A 99 -3.34 5.71 -15.85
CA LEU A 99 -3.51 7.06 -15.32
C LEU A 99 -2.85 8.08 -16.27
N TYR A 100 -3.65 9.07 -16.65
CA TYR A 100 -3.27 10.16 -17.53
C TYR A 100 -3.33 11.50 -16.80
N GLN A 101 -2.43 12.41 -17.17
CA GLN A 101 -2.49 13.82 -16.78
C GLN A 101 -2.27 14.72 -18.00
N TYR A 102 -2.79 15.93 -17.95
CA TYR A 102 -2.68 16.91 -19.03
C TYR A 102 -1.30 17.58 -19.00
N THR A 103 -0.75 17.97 -20.16
CA THR A 103 0.57 18.65 -20.20
C THR A 103 0.54 19.96 -19.44
N THR A 104 -0.59 20.67 -19.50
CA THR A 104 -0.84 21.85 -18.67
C THR A 104 -1.88 21.47 -17.62
N PRO A 105 -1.55 21.52 -16.31
CA PRO A 105 -2.48 21.18 -15.25
C PRO A 105 -3.79 21.99 -15.37
N GLY A 106 -4.92 21.28 -15.42
CA GLY A 106 -6.25 21.89 -15.52
C GLY A 106 -6.72 22.27 -16.93
N ASP A 107 -5.86 22.18 -17.94
CA ASP A 107 -6.23 22.45 -19.34
C ASP A 107 -6.51 21.15 -20.10
N LEU A 108 -7.81 20.81 -20.17
CA LEU A 108 -8.31 19.62 -20.85
C LEU A 108 -8.10 19.64 -22.38
N SER A 109 -7.75 20.80 -22.97
CA SER A 109 -7.45 20.93 -24.41
C SER A 109 -6.07 20.39 -24.78
N THR A 110 -5.20 20.23 -23.78
CA THR A 110 -3.83 19.78 -24.01
C THR A 110 -3.72 18.25 -24.13
N PRO A 111 -2.66 17.73 -24.79
CA PRO A 111 -2.46 16.29 -24.88
C PRO A 111 -2.35 15.64 -23.50
N ARG A 112 -2.99 14.48 -23.36
CA ARG A 112 -2.84 13.62 -22.18
C ARG A 112 -1.51 12.87 -22.24
N ILE A 113 -0.79 12.86 -21.12
CA ILE A 113 0.44 12.10 -20.90
C ILE A 113 0.12 10.90 -20.03
N LEU A 114 0.45 9.71 -20.50
CA LEU A 114 0.40 8.49 -19.69
C LEU A 114 1.47 8.56 -18.59
N LYS A 115 1.05 8.50 -17.33
CA LYS A 115 1.93 8.53 -16.16
C LYS A 115 2.17 7.15 -15.59
N VAL A 116 1.09 6.37 -15.43
CA VAL A 116 1.12 5.01 -14.88
C VAL A 116 0.30 4.10 -15.77
N ARG A 117 0.80 2.90 -16.05
CA ARG A 117 0.07 1.83 -16.73
C ARG A 117 0.08 0.60 -15.83
N GLY A 118 -0.99 -0.18 -15.82
CA GLY A 118 -1.04 -1.39 -15.01
C GLY A 118 -2.17 -2.33 -15.36
N SER A 119 -2.32 -3.34 -14.53
CA SER A 119 -3.50 -4.22 -14.54
C SER A 119 -3.95 -4.53 -13.11
N LEU A 120 -5.27 -4.63 -12.94
CA LEU A 120 -5.86 -5.16 -11.71
C LEU A 120 -6.59 -6.47 -12.00
N MET A 121 -6.43 -7.43 -11.12
CA MET A 121 -7.18 -8.68 -11.15
C MET A 121 -8.15 -8.70 -9.98
N PHE A 122 -9.40 -9.01 -10.27
CA PHE A 122 -10.50 -9.15 -9.31
C PHE A 122 -10.99 -10.59 -9.26
N THR A 123 -11.45 -11.01 -8.09
CA THR A 123 -12.02 -12.34 -7.81
C THR A 123 -13.10 -12.26 -6.74
N THR A 124 -13.47 -13.42 -6.20
CA THR A 124 -14.20 -13.54 -4.94
C THR A 124 -13.27 -14.21 -3.92
N LEU A 125 -12.73 -13.42 -3.00
CA LEU A 125 -11.85 -13.94 -1.96
C LEU A 125 -12.69 -14.75 -0.95
N PRO A 126 -12.16 -15.88 -0.44
CA PRO A 126 -12.85 -16.65 0.57
C PRO A 126 -13.04 -15.81 1.86
N PRO A 127 -14.12 -16.05 2.62
CA PRO A 127 -14.26 -15.43 3.93
C PRO A 127 -13.16 -15.93 4.88
N LEU A 128 -12.87 -15.14 5.90
CA LEU A 128 -11.95 -15.53 6.96
C LEU A 128 -12.50 -16.74 7.72
N LEU A 129 -11.79 -17.86 7.65
CA LEU A 129 -12.21 -19.11 8.28
C LEU A 129 -11.70 -19.21 9.71
N ALA A 130 -12.41 -20.00 10.52
CA ALA A 130 -11.96 -20.36 11.86
C ALA A 130 -10.59 -21.06 11.80
N PRO A 131 -9.75 -20.91 12.85
CA PRO A 131 -8.49 -21.61 12.94
C PRO A 131 -8.68 -23.12 12.78
N ALA A 132 -8.12 -23.70 11.72
CA ALA A 132 -8.10 -25.13 11.49
C ALA A 132 -6.74 -25.55 10.89
N PRO A 133 -6.19 -26.71 11.25
CA PRO A 133 -5.01 -27.25 10.58
C PRO A 133 -5.28 -27.41 9.07
N PRO A 134 -4.27 -27.17 8.20
CA PRO A 134 -4.44 -27.41 6.77
C PRO A 134 -4.80 -28.86 6.47
N SER A 135 -5.71 -29.08 5.52
CA SER A 135 -6.09 -30.40 5.01
C SER A 135 -5.83 -30.51 3.50
N LYS A 136 -6.02 -31.70 2.91
CA LYS A 136 -5.93 -31.88 1.45
C LYS A 136 -6.95 -31.01 0.71
N GLU A 137 -8.07 -30.72 1.35
CA GLU A 137 -9.19 -29.94 0.83
C GLU A 137 -9.06 -28.44 1.17
N HIS A 138 -8.29 -28.08 2.21
CA HIS A 138 -8.11 -26.71 2.68
C HIS A 138 -6.64 -26.42 3.03
N VAL A 139 -5.86 -25.92 2.06
CA VAL A 139 -4.41 -25.64 2.22
C VAL A 139 -4.15 -24.21 2.76
N THR A 140 -5.09 -23.67 3.53
CA THR A 140 -5.00 -22.28 4.01
C THR A 140 -4.10 -22.18 5.24
N VAL A 141 -3.00 -21.43 5.12
CA VAL A 141 -2.08 -21.13 6.23
C VAL A 141 -2.14 -19.63 6.50
N LEU A 142 -2.86 -19.27 7.56
CA LEU A 142 -3.02 -17.91 8.05
C LEU A 142 -2.22 -17.72 9.35
N PRO A 143 -2.01 -16.48 9.80
CA PRO A 143 -1.29 -16.20 11.06
C PRO A 143 -1.85 -16.95 12.28
N HIS A 144 -3.17 -17.17 12.32
CA HIS A 144 -3.85 -17.91 13.39
C HIS A 144 -3.97 -19.42 13.14
N THR A 145 -3.43 -19.96 12.04
CA THR A 145 -3.42 -21.41 11.81
C THR A 145 -2.56 -22.10 12.89
N PRO A 146 -3.04 -23.18 13.54
CA PRO A 146 -2.35 -23.82 14.66
C PRO A 146 -1.21 -24.75 14.19
N ILE A 147 -0.29 -24.24 13.37
CA ILE A 147 0.92 -24.93 12.91
C ILE A 147 2.15 -24.02 13.09
N PRO A 148 3.36 -24.58 13.34
CA PRO A 148 4.58 -23.80 13.50
C PRO A 148 4.96 -22.94 12.29
N GLU A 149 4.56 -23.36 11.09
CA GLU A 149 4.88 -22.70 9.81
C GLU A 149 3.99 -21.50 9.51
N ALA A 150 2.96 -21.26 10.32
CA ALA A 150 2.07 -20.11 10.16
C ALA A 150 2.85 -18.80 10.32
N ARG A 151 2.80 -17.95 9.28
CA ARG A 151 3.45 -16.63 9.32
C ARG A 151 2.64 -15.69 10.22
N ILE A 152 3.17 -15.38 11.40
CA ILE A 152 2.63 -14.35 12.29
C ILE A 152 3.14 -12.95 11.93
N CYS A 153 2.47 -11.90 12.41
CA CYS A 153 2.92 -10.52 12.21
C CYS A 153 4.38 -10.36 12.65
N PRO A 154 5.29 -9.84 11.81
CA PRO A 154 6.72 -9.77 12.11
C PRO A 154 7.10 -8.67 13.12
N LEU A 155 6.20 -7.72 13.37
CA LEU A 155 6.43 -6.65 14.35
C LEU A 155 6.40 -7.22 15.77
N LYS A 156 7.38 -6.85 16.59
CA LYS A 156 7.60 -7.44 17.92
C LYS A 156 6.98 -6.62 19.06
N ILE A 157 6.77 -5.33 18.85
CA ILE A 157 6.22 -4.42 19.86
C ILE A 157 4.77 -4.12 19.51
N HIS A 158 3.88 -4.25 20.48
CA HIS A 158 2.46 -3.97 20.30
C HIS A 158 2.24 -2.46 20.06
N PRO A 159 1.34 -2.04 19.14
CA PRO A 159 1.17 -0.62 18.81
C PRO A 159 0.77 0.27 20.00
N SER A 160 0.07 -0.27 20.99
CA SER A 160 -0.22 0.41 22.27
C SER A 160 1.00 0.82 23.07
N GLN A 161 2.12 0.12 22.91
CA GLN A 161 3.38 0.37 23.60
C GLN A 161 4.29 1.31 22.80
N CYS A 162 3.89 1.67 21.59
CA CYS A 162 4.64 2.55 20.71
C CYS A 162 4.26 4.02 20.94
N GLU A 163 5.29 4.86 21.06
CA GLU A 163 5.13 6.31 20.99
C GLU A 163 4.90 6.76 19.55
N LYS A 164 4.04 7.76 19.36
CA LYS A 164 3.84 8.42 18.07
C LYS A 164 5.06 9.27 17.75
N GLY A 165 5.70 9.00 16.62
CA GLY A 165 6.81 9.76 16.07
C GLY A 165 6.36 10.74 14.99
N GLU A 166 7.25 11.68 14.66
CA GLU A 166 7.09 12.57 13.52
C GLU A 166 7.59 11.88 12.24
N LEU A 167 6.81 11.99 11.16
CA LEU A 167 7.22 11.48 9.85
C LEU A 167 8.35 12.36 9.27
N TYR A 168 9.12 11.82 8.32
CA TYR A 168 10.18 12.55 7.66
C TYR A 168 9.66 13.85 6.99
N ARG A 169 10.44 14.93 7.10
CA ARG A 169 10.03 16.30 6.70
C ARG A 169 9.65 16.44 5.22
N SER A 170 10.12 15.56 4.34
CA SER A 170 9.77 15.60 2.92
C SER A 170 8.36 15.08 2.65
N ALA A 171 7.73 14.31 3.55
CA ALA A 171 6.33 13.91 3.41
C ALA A 171 5.39 15.06 3.83
N ARG A 172 4.60 15.56 2.87
CA ARG A 172 3.63 16.63 3.14
C ARG A 172 2.39 16.14 3.89
N PHE A 173 2.11 14.84 3.86
CA PHE A 173 1.05 14.17 4.61
C PHE A 173 1.46 13.82 6.04
N SER A 174 2.60 14.33 6.52
CA SER A 174 3.08 14.13 7.91
C SER A 174 2.09 14.62 8.98
N LYS A 175 1.19 15.56 8.64
CA LYS A 175 0.12 16.02 9.53
C LYS A 175 -1.13 15.13 9.51
N GLU A 176 -1.25 14.27 8.51
CA GLU A 176 -2.42 13.42 8.29
C GLU A 176 -2.21 12.00 8.86
N CYS A 177 -0.99 11.68 9.35
CA CYS A 177 -0.66 10.38 9.91
C CYS A 177 0.37 10.48 11.05
N ALA A 178 0.43 9.43 11.86
CA ALA A 178 1.43 9.24 12.91
C ALA A 178 2.02 7.84 12.79
N TRP A 179 3.32 7.67 13.04
CA TRP A 179 4.01 6.40 12.85
C TRP A 179 4.96 6.09 14.00
N SER A 180 5.43 4.85 14.09
CA SER A 180 6.45 4.44 15.06
C SER A 180 7.33 3.34 14.51
N GLU A 181 8.64 3.59 14.39
CA GLU A 181 9.66 2.61 13.96
C GLU A 181 10.20 1.75 15.11
N LYS A 182 9.84 2.05 16.37
CA LYS A 182 10.25 1.29 17.55
C LYS A 182 9.45 -0.02 17.63
N VAL A 183 9.69 -0.93 16.69
CA VAL A 183 8.92 -2.19 16.54
C VAL A 183 9.77 -3.46 16.60
N GLY A 184 11.05 -3.32 16.97
CA GLY A 184 11.99 -4.44 17.12
C GLY A 184 12.44 -5.05 15.79
N VAL A 185 12.29 -4.30 14.69
CA VAL A 185 12.70 -4.68 13.33
C VAL A 185 13.56 -3.55 12.76
N LEU A 186 14.85 -3.59 13.06
CA LEU A 186 15.84 -2.74 12.42
C LEU A 186 17.15 -3.53 12.35
N GLY A 187 17.69 -3.74 11.16
CA GLY A 187 18.97 -4.41 11.04
C GLY A 187 19.38 -4.80 9.64
N SER A 188 20.69 -4.92 9.47
CA SER A 188 21.39 -5.30 8.24
C SER A 188 21.90 -6.73 8.22
N LYS A 189 21.70 -7.49 9.31
CA LYS A 189 22.22 -8.85 9.47
C LYS A 189 21.14 -9.74 10.08
N ASP A 190 20.79 -10.83 9.41
CA ASP A 190 20.12 -11.94 10.07
C ASP A 190 21.10 -12.70 10.98
N GLU A 191 20.59 -13.61 11.82
CA GLU A 191 21.39 -14.44 12.75
C GLU A 191 22.43 -15.31 12.02
N GLU A 192 22.32 -15.47 10.70
CA GLU A 192 23.20 -16.28 9.85
C GLU A 192 24.17 -15.42 9.00
N GLY A 193 24.22 -14.11 9.23
CA GLY A 193 25.12 -13.18 8.53
C GLY A 193 24.76 -12.92 7.07
N ARG A 194 23.56 -13.28 6.61
CA ARG A 194 23.04 -12.91 5.29
C ARG A 194 22.50 -11.49 5.36
N GLY A 195 23.05 -10.62 4.51
CA GLY A 195 22.77 -9.19 4.49
C GLY A 195 21.39 -8.84 3.93
N ARG A 196 20.32 -9.15 4.67
CA ARG A 196 18.97 -8.67 4.35
C ARG A 196 18.69 -7.42 5.18
N LEU A 197 18.41 -6.32 4.49
CA LEU A 197 18.02 -5.08 5.14
C LEU A 197 16.52 -5.16 5.44
N SER A 198 16.15 -5.01 6.71
CA SER A 198 14.76 -5.08 7.15
C SER A 198 14.38 -3.86 7.98
N TRP A 199 13.13 -3.45 7.82
CA TRP A 199 12.54 -2.33 8.51
C TRP A 199 11.10 -2.65 8.86
N GLY A 200 10.60 -2.09 9.94
CA GLY A 200 9.17 -2.11 10.22
C GLY A 200 8.72 -0.86 10.94
N ALA A 201 7.42 -0.59 10.84
CA ALA A 201 6.76 0.42 11.66
C ALA A 201 5.27 0.12 11.83
N TRP A 202 4.70 0.70 12.88
CA TRP A 202 3.27 0.92 12.94
C TRP A 202 2.93 2.27 12.34
N TRP A 203 1.78 2.33 11.67
CA TRP A 203 1.35 3.55 11.01
C TRP A 203 -0.14 3.77 11.19
N GLU A 204 -0.52 4.98 11.58
CA GLU A 204 -1.88 5.35 11.94
C GLU A 204 -2.33 6.60 11.16
N MET A 205 -3.49 6.51 10.51
CA MET A 205 -4.17 7.66 9.89
C MET A 205 -4.89 8.50 10.94
N SER A 206 -4.91 9.82 10.74
CA SER A 206 -5.51 10.76 11.70
C SER A 206 -7.02 10.87 11.55
N GLU A 207 -7.53 10.80 10.32
CA GLU A 207 -8.93 11.05 10.01
C GLU A 207 -9.78 9.77 10.11
N GLU A 208 -10.97 9.87 10.73
CA GLU A 208 -11.88 8.72 10.90
C GLU A 208 -12.35 8.12 9.58
N ALA A 209 -12.40 8.93 8.52
CA ALA A 209 -12.78 8.49 7.18
C ALA A 209 -11.79 7.48 6.59
N ASP A 210 -10.54 7.45 7.08
CA ASP A 210 -9.48 6.54 6.63
C ASP A 210 -9.55 5.18 7.32
N ASP A 211 -10.75 4.57 7.29
CA ASP A 211 -11.02 3.26 7.88
C ASP A 211 -10.45 2.13 7.01
N VAL A 212 -9.24 1.68 7.35
CA VAL A 212 -8.50 0.59 6.69
C VAL A 212 -9.19 -0.76 6.83
N ARG A 213 -10.25 -0.90 7.64
CA ARG A 213 -11.01 -2.15 7.73
C ARG A 213 -12.02 -2.27 6.60
N SER A 214 -12.48 -1.15 6.07
CA SER A 214 -13.54 -1.13 5.07
C SER A 214 -13.06 -0.70 3.69
N ASN A 215 -11.95 0.06 3.62
CA ASN A 215 -11.47 0.66 2.40
C ASN A 215 -10.18 -0.01 1.88
N VAL A 216 -10.34 -1.05 1.06
CA VAL A 216 -9.22 -1.78 0.43
C VAL A 216 -8.37 -0.88 -0.50
N ALA A 217 -8.94 0.22 -1.00
CA ALA A 217 -8.22 1.16 -1.85
C ALA A 217 -7.11 1.92 -1.11
N LEU A 218 -7.05 1.86 0.22
CA LEU A 218 -5.95 2.45 1.02
C LEU A 218 -4.72 1.55 1.08
N VAL A 219 -4.85 0.23 0.82
CA VAL A 219 -3.73 -0.72 0.93
C VAL A 219 -2.56 -0.37 0.03
N PRO A 220 -2.72 0.06 -1.24
CA PRO A 220 -1.59 0.49 -2.07
C PRO A 220 -0.79 1.66 -1.49
N PHE A 221 -1.44 2.59 -0.80
CA PHE A 221 -0.75 3.69 -0.11
C PHE A 221 0.19 3.14 0.96
N PHE A 222 -0.30 2.26 1.82
CA PHE A 222 0.50 1.63 2.88
C PHE A 222 1.57 0.69 2.35
N ALA A 223 1.28 -0.04 1.28
CA ALA A 223 2.20 -0.98 0.67
C ALA A 223 3.36 -0.31 -0.07
N ASP A 224 3.31 1.02 -0.26
CA ASP A 224 4.39 1.84 -0.81
C ASP A 224 5.13 2.65 0.26
N GLN A 225 4.90 2.35 1.54
CA GLN A 225 5.45 3.14 2.63
C GLN A 225 6.39 2.31 3.48
N PHE A 226 7.63 2.70 3.41
CA PHE A 226 8.75 2.03 4.02
C PHE A 226 9.95 2.95 3.99
N ARG A 227 10.92 2.66 4.85
CA ARG A 227 12.27 3.16 4.68
C ARG A 227 12.98 2.34 3.62
N ASN A 228 13.59 2.97 2.63
CA ASN A 228 14.27 2.24 1.56
C ASN A 228 15.46 1.48 2.16
N GLY A 229 15.68 0.24 1.70
CA GLY A 229 16.78 -0.58 2.24
C GLY A 229 18.12 0.12 2.18
N VAL A 230 18.43 0.81 1.08
CA VAL A 230 19.67 1.59 0.94
C VAL A 230 19.84 2.70 1.98
N GLU A 231 18.74 3.23 2.56
CA GLU A 231 18.78 4.20 3.66
C GLU A 231 19.08 3.56 5.03
N LEU A 232 19.08 2.23 5.11
CA LEU A 232 19.45 1.44 6.29
C LEU A 232 20.95 1.10 6.31
N LEU A 233 21.69 1.43 5.25
CA LEU A 233 23.14 1.32 5.22
C LEU A 233 23.78 2.36 6.15
N GLU A 234 24.88 1.98 6.80
CA GLU A 234 25.57 2.82 7.79
C GLU A 234 26.70 3.66 7.17
N GLY A 235 26.96 4.82 7.77
CA GLY A 235 28.10 5.68 7.42
C GLY A 235 28.11 6.12 5.96
N GLU A 236 29.28 6.03 5.33
CA GLU A 236 29.51 6.43 3.93
C GLU A 236 28.78 5.56 2.90
N HIS A 237 28.19 4.43 3.33
CA HIS A 237 27.42 3.55 2.45
C HIS A 237 25.96 4.02 2.27
N SER A 238 25.47 4.92 3.13
CA SER A 238 24.15 5.51 3.00
C SER A 238 24.12 6.52 1.84
N PRO A 239 23.09 6.53 0.98
CA PRO A 239 23.02 7.45 -0.16
C PRO A 239 22.71 8.91 0.24
N GLY A 240 22.59 9.21 1.54
CA GLY A 240 22.20 10.53 2.04
C GLY A 240 20.76 10.88 1.65
N LEU A 241 20.45 12.18 1.54
CA LEU A 241 19.12 12.65 1.16
C LEU A 241 18.84 12.30 -0.32
N SER A 242 18.00 11.29 -0.52
CA SER A 242 17.69 10.75 -1.85
C SER A 242 16.18 10.71 -2.11
N TRP A 243 15.83 10.66 -3.39
CA TRP A 243 14.49 10.34 -3.86
C TRP A 243 14.49 8.96 -4.51
N PHE A 244 13.45 8.18 -4.21
CA PHE A 244 13.33 6.81 -4.66
C PHE A 244 12.13 6.61 -5.58
N PRO A 245 12.20 7.00 -6.87
CA PRO A 245 11.07 6.77 -7.76
C PRO A 245 10.90 5.27 -8.01
N THR A 246 9.73 4.77 -7.66
CA THR A 246 9.26 3.44 -8.02
C THR A 246 9.17 3.35 -9.54
N LEU A 247 9.74 2.30 -10.12
CA LEU A 247 9.67 1.97 -11.54
C LEU A 247 8.56 0.96 -11.82
N THR A 248 8.53 -0.11 -11.02
CA THR A 248 7.53 -1.16 -11.09
C THR A 248 7.01 -1.46 -9.71
N PHE A 249 5.71 -1.76 -9.63
CA PHE A 249 5.02 -2.09 -8.40
C PHE A 249 4.09 -3.27 -8.65
N SER A 250 4.11 -4.24 -7.75
CA SER A 250 3.18 -5.35 -7.74
C SER A 250 2.66 -5.54 -6.32
N LEU A 251 1.35 -5.72 -6.15
CA LEU A 251 0.69 -5.92 -4.87
C LEU A 251 -0.29 -7.08 -4.97
N GLN A 252 -0.14 -8.06 -4.09
CA GLN A 252 -1.11 -9.11 -3.86
C GLN A 252 -2.00 -8.69 -2.70
N PHE A 253 -3.31 -8.64 -2.92
CA PHE A 253 -4.29 -8.43 -1.86
C PHE A 253 -4.60 -9.80 -1.25
N ILE A 254 -4.33 -9.95 0.04
CA ILE A 254 -4.44 -11.26 0.71
C ILE A 254 -5.76 -11.37 1.48
N SER A 255 -6.15 -10.31 2.19
CA SER A 255 -7.38 -10.32 2.99
C SER A 255 -8.59 -9.86 2.18
N ARG A 256 -9.74 -10.47 2.47
CA ARG A 256 -11.05 -10.01 1.98
C ARG A 256 -11.51 -8.78 2.78
N PHE A 257 -12.14 -7.83 2.09
CA PHE A 257 -12.70 -6.63 2.70
C PHE A 257 -14.25 -6.65 2.65
N PRO A 258 -14.94 -6.02 3.62
CA PRO A 258 -14.39 -5.43 4.83
C PRO A 258 -13.76 -6.49 5.75
N LEU A 259 -12.75 -6.10 6.52
CA LEU A 259 -12.06 -6.99 7.45
C LEU A 259 -13.03 -7.49 8.51
N ALA A 260 -13.06 -8.81 8.68
CA ALA A 260 -13.84 -9.47 9.71
C ALA A 260 -12.98 -9.73 10.95
N ALA A 261 -13.62 -9.86 12.11
CA ALA A 261 -12.95 -10.44 13.28
C ALA A 261 -12.57 -11.90 13.00
N ILE A 262 -11.43 -12.35 13.52
CA ILE A 262 -11.03 -13.75 13.43
C ILE A 262 -12.03 -14.58 14.24
N PRO A 263 -12.71 -15.57 13.62
CA PRO A 263 -13.61 -16.44 14.36
C PRO A 263 -12.85 -17.10 15.52
N THR A 264 -13.50 -17.23 16.68
CA THR A 264 -12.93 -17.77 17.95
C THR A 264 -11.96 -16.87 18.71
N LEU A 265 -11.59 -15.69 18.19
CA LEU A 265 -10.76 -14.70 18.89
C LEU A 265 -11.58 -13.42 19.17
N PRO A 266 -12.25 -13.31 20.33
CA PRO A 266 -13.22 -12.25 20.61
C PRO A 266 -12.64 -10.83 20.66
N HIS A 267 -11.32 -10.68 20.80
CA HIS A 267 -10.61 -9.40 20.83
C HIS A 267 -9.94 -9.03 19.50
N SER A 268 -10.03 -9.88 18.48
CA SER A 268 -9.30 -9.74 17.20
C SER A 268 -9.83 -8.66 16.26
N LYS A 269 -10.59 -7.67 16.75
CA LYS A 269 -11.13 -6.62 15.89
C LYS A 269 -10.00 -5.70 15.45
N PRO A 270 -9.68 -5.61 14.16
CA PRO A 270 -8.60 -4.73 13.73
C PRO A 270 -8.87 -3.27 14.08
N ALA A 271 -7.79 -2.53 14.35
CA ALA A 271 -7.84 -1.08 14.51
C ALA A 271 -8.35 -0.43 13.21
N PRO A 272 -9.19 0.61 13.29
CA PRO A 272 -9.76 1.28 12.12
C PRO A 272 -8.71 1.98 11.26
N ARG A 273 -7.63 2.50 11.85
CA ARG A 273 -6.73 3.43 11.15
C ARG A 273 -5.28 3.04 11.20
N THR A 274 -4.98 1.91 11.85
CA THR A 274 -3.61 1.52 12.18
C THR A 274 -3.23 0.25 11.47
N VAL A 275 -2.08 0.26 10.81
CA VAL A 275 -1.51 -0.87 10.08
C VAL A 275 -0.06 -1.07 10.49
N GLY A 276 0.39 -2.33 10.44
CA GLY A 276 1.78 -2.71 10.59
C GLY A 276 2.43 -2.85 9.23
N LEU A 277 3.62 -2.28 9.09
CA LEU A 277 4.42 -2.37 7.87
C LEU A 277 5.70 -3.13 8.19
N TYR A 278 6.03 -4.10 7.35
CA TYR A 278 7.30 -4.80 7.41
C TYR A 278 7.89 -4.84 6.02
N SER A 279 9.05 -4.23 5.84
CA SER A 279 9.73 -4.20 4.56
C SER A 279 11.08 -4.89 4.61
N THR A 280 11.49 -5.41 3.46
CA THR A 280 12.83 -5.95 3.28
C THR A 280 13.39 -5.62 1.90
N THR A 281 14.68 -5.38 1.85
CA THR A 281 15.46 -5.22 0.61
C THR A 281 16.54 -6.30 0.56
N LYS A 282 16.72 -6.92 -0.61
CA LYS A 282 17.67 -8.02 -0.79
C LYS A 282 18.88 -7.60 -1.63
N PHE A 283 18.65 -6.78 -2.65
CA PHE A 283 19.64 -6.42 -3.65
C PHE A 283 19.59 -4.94 -3.95
N SER A 284 20.77 -4.36 -4.15
CA SER A 284 20.94 -3.06 -4.79
C SER A 284 22.03 -3.18 -5.85
N SER A 285 21.78 -2.66 -7.04
CA SER A 285 22.71 -2.69 -8.17
C SER A 285 22.48 -1.48 -9.07
N GLU A 286 23.55 -0.71 -9.31
CA GLU A 286 23.52 0.46 -10.19
C GLU A 286 22.40 1.46 -9.83
N GLY A 287 22.22 1.71 -8.53
CA GLY A 287 21.18 2.59 -8.01
C GLY A 287 19.77 2.01 -8.06
N ARG A 288 19.56 0.80 -8.62
CA ARG A 288 18.28 0.08 -8.53
C ARG A 288 18.25 -0.77 -7.27
N HIS A 289 17.11 -0.90 -6.62
CA HIS A 289 16.94 -1.79 -5.47
C HIS A 289 15.54 -2.39 -5.43
N ASP A 290 15.46 -3.61 -4.89
CA ASP A 290 14.19 -4.29 -4.65
C ASP A 290 13.65 -3.97 -3.26
N ILE A 291 12.34 -3.84 -3.16
CA ILE A 291 11.64 -3.78 -1.88
C ILE A 291 10.50 -4.78 -1.90
N THR A 292 10.35 -5.53 -0.81
CA THR A 292 9.12 -6.25 -0.49
C THR A 292 8.50 -5.60 0.74
N VAL A 293 7.19 -5.29 0.73
CA VAL A 293 6.46 -4.75 1.89
C VAL A 293 5.28 -5.64 2.22
N GLU A 294 5.14 -6.00 3.48
CA GLU A 294 3.95 -6.66 4.02
C GLU A 294 3.13 -5.64 4.82
N VAL A 295 1.85 -5.56 4.50
CA VAL A 295 0.89 -4.70 5.20
C VAL A 295 0.02 -5.58 6.09
N TRP A 296 0.00 -5.27 7.38
CA TRP A 296 -0.68 -6.04 8.42
C TRP A 296 -1.73 -5.18 9.11
N SER A 297 -2.84 -5.77 9.52
CA SER A 297 -3.82 -5.10 10.37
C SER A 297 -3.26 -4.92 11.78
N ALA A 298 -3.53 -3.80 12.45
CA ALA A 298 -3.12 -3.60 13.84
C ALA A 298 -4.19 -4.09 14.83
N PRO A 299 -3.80 -4.62 16.00
CA PRO A 299 -4.73 -4.97 17.10
C PRO A 299 -5.28 -3.75 17.85
N SER A 300 -4.60 -2.61 17.81
CA SER A 300 -5.03 -1.36 18.46
C SER A 300 -4.47 -0.13 17.73
N GLY A 301 -4.91 1.06 18.16
CA GLY A 301 -4.25 2.31 17.80
C GLY A 301 -2.85 2.45 18.42
N LEU A 302 -2.07 3.39 17.87
CA LEU A 302 -0.76 3.78 18.39
C LEU A 302 -0.90 4.47 19.75
N GLY A 303 -0.22 3.93 20.76
CA GLY A 303 -0.26 4.47 22.13
C GLY A 303 -1.60 4.30 22.85
N GLU A 304 -2.53 3.51 22.28
CA GLU A 304 -3.83 3.24 22.89
C GLU A 304 -3.67 2.40 24.17
N LYS A 305 -4.30 2.78 25.28
CA LYS A 305 -4.17 2.04 26.54
C LYS A 305 -4.99 0.75 26.51
N VAL A 306 -4.37 -0.35 26.11
CA VAL A 306 -4.95 -1.71 26.15
C VAL A 306 -4.05 -2.65 26.97
N GLU A 307 -4.67 -3.61 27.66
CA GLU A 307 -3.94 -4.67 28.35
C GLU A 307 -3.35 -5.63 27.32
N VAL A 308 -2.01 -5.70 27.25
CA VAL A 308 -1.29 -6.62 26.37
C VAL A 308 -0.88 -7.83 27.22
N GLY A 309 -1.59 -8.94 27.07
CA GLY A 309 -1.34 -10.14 27.88
C GLY A 309 -0.09 -10.93 27.46
N SER A 310 -0.01 -11.31 26.19
CA SER A 310 1.08 -12.14 25.61
C SER A 310 1.29 -11.79 24.13
N ASP A 311 2.36 -12.29 23.51
CA ASP A 311 2.67 -12.11 22.08
C ASP A 311 1.65 -12.75 21.10
N GLU A 312 0.62 -13.41 21.62
CA GLU A 312 -0.44 -14.03 20.84
C GLU A 312 -1.23 -13.03 19.98
N TRP A 313 -1.21 -11.73 20.34
CA TRP A 313 -1.79 -10.66 19.50
C TRP A 313 -1.23 -10.65 18.07
N ARG A 314 0.00 -11.14 17.86
CA ARG A 314 0.63 -11.22 16.53
C ARG A 314 -0.05 -12.24 15.62
N LYS A 315 -0.74 -13.23 16.19
CA LYS A 315 -1.57 -14.21 15.47
C LYS A 315 -2.94 -13.63 15.12
N GLU A 316 -3.37 -12.58 15.82
CA GLU A 316 -4.64 -11.89 15.56
C GLU A 316 -4.53 -10.88 14.40
N ALA A 317 -3.32 -10.48 14.04
CA ALA A 317 -3.06 -9.60 12.91
C ALA A 317 -3.32 -10.34 11.58
N GLN A 318 -4.07 -9.70 10.69
CA GLN A 318 -4.37 -10.18 9.35
C GLN A 318 -3.43 -9.52 8.34
N ILE A 319 -2.83 -10.30 7.44
CA ILE A 319 -2.04 -9.75 6.34
C ILE A 319 -2.98 -9.19 5.27
N LEU A 320 -2.91 -7.90 5.03
CA LEU A 320 -3.78 -7.17 4.10
C LEU A 320 -3.26 -7.29 2.67
N GLY A 321 -1.96 -7.15 2.49
CA GLY A 321 -1.32 -7.30 1.20
C GLY A 321 0.20 -7.44 1.28
N VAL A 322 0.78 -7.92 0.20
CA VAL A 322 2.23 -8.02 0.02
C VAL A 322 2.60 -7.34 -1.29
N SER A 323 3.45 -6.31 -1.23
CA SER A 323 3.99 -5.66 -2.41
C SER A 323 5.43 -6.09 -2.69
N THR A 324 5.79 -6.08 -3.97
CA THR A 324 7.17 -6.12 -4.45
C THR A 324 7.37 -4.99 -5.43
N GLN A 325 8.51 -4.31 -5.31
CA GLN A 325 8.79 -3.10 -6.05
C GLN A 325 10.24 -3.05 -6.52
N MET A 326 10.45 -2.35 -7.61
CA MET A 326 11.77 -1.89 -8.03
C MET A 326 11.76 -0.36 -8.01
N ALA A 327 12.74 0.23 -7.35
CA ALA A 327 12.94 1.68 -7.32
C ALA A 327 14.36 2.05 -7.76
N LEU A 328 14.54 3.31 -8.13
CA LEU A 328 15.87 3.91 -8.33
C LEU A 328 16.27 4.70 -7.10
N THR A 329 17.57 4.93 -6.91
CA THR A 329 18.14 5.88 -5.96
C THR A 329 18.66 7.06 -6.75
N LEU A 330 18.02 8.22 -6.55
CA LEU A 330 18.37 9.46 -7.23
C LEU A 330 18.63 10.57 -6.20
N PRO A 331 19.51 11.55 -6.48
CA PRO A 331 19.62 12.74 -5.65
C PRO A 331 18.29 13.47 -5.49
N PHE A 332 17.97 13.93 -4.27
CA PHE A 332 16.67 14.53 -3.97
C PHE A 332 16.41 15.83 -4.73
N GLU A 333 17.44 16.52 -5.20
CA GLU A 333 17.32 17.73 -6.04
C GLU A 333 16.56 17.43 -7.33
N ILE A 334 16.61 16.19 -7.84
CA ILE A 334 15.83 15.78 -9.01
C ILE A 334 14.33 15.82 -8.71
N ASN A 335 13.91 15.37 -7.52
CA ASN A 335 12.51 15.48 -7.06
C ASN A 335 12.07 16.94 -6.98
N GLN A 336 12.89 17.80 -6.34
CA GLN A 336 12.56 19.22 -6.18
C GLN A 336 12.36 19.93 -7.52
N ARG A 337 13.15 19.57 -8.55
CA ARG A 337 13.01 20.12 -9.91
C ARG A 337 11.68 19.74 -10.57
N GLN A 338 11.10 18.58 -10.25
CA GLN A 338 9.80 18.17 -10.83
C GLN A 338 8.65 19.09 -10.40
N GLY A 339 8.73 19.74 -9.24
CA GLY A 339 7.69 20.66 -8.75
C GLY A 339 7.77 22.09 -9.28
N ARG A 340 8.75 22.39 -10.14
CA ARG A 340 8.92 23.73 -10.74
C ARG A 340 8.34 23.83 -12.16
N LEU A 341 7.73 22.76 -12.66
CA LEU A 341 7.06 22.64 -13.96
C LEU A 341 5.56 22.75 -13.79
#